data_AF-A0A6H5HUI3-F1
#
_entry.id   AF-A0A6H5HUI3-F1
#
_cell.length_a   1.000
_cell.length_b   1.000
_cell.length_c   1.000
_cell.angle_alpha   90.00
_cell.angle_beta   90.00
_cell.angle_gamma   90.00
#
_symmetry.space_group_name_H-M   'P 1'
#
loop_
_entity.id
_entity.type
_entity.pdbx_description
1 polymer ?
#
loop_
_entity_poly.entity_id
_entity_poly.type
_entity_poly.pdbx_seq_one_letter_code
_entity_poly.pdbx_strand_id
1 'polypeptide(L)'
;MRTPEYLLRIVGSYILARELDYDMDNGPESYRVIAGVPQGSVLGPILWNVMYDAVLHLNFGGNVKIVGFADDIALVAVAKHLWQIEYDLSSAIEQVRCAL
;
A
#
# COMPACT_ATOMS: atom_id res chain seq x y z
N MET A 1 2.22 2.85 -21.23
CA MET A 1 1.63 1.59 -21.73
C MET A 1 0.18 1.56 -21.25
N ARG A 2 -0.80 1.17 -22.08
CA ARG A 2 -2.21 1.14 -21.68
C ARG A 2 -2.56 -0.27 -21.22
N THR A 3 -3.04 -0.44 -19.99
CA THR A 3 -3.43 -1.76 -19.46
C THR A 3 -4.64 -2.29 -20.24
N PRO A 4 -4.62 -3.55 -20.73
CA PRO A 4 -5.77 -4.14 -21.41
C PRO A 4 -7.04 -4.12 -20.55
N GLU A 5 -8.16 -3.71 -21.14
CA GLU A 5 -9.42 -3.50 -20.43
C GLU A 5 -10.00 -4.79 -19.82
N TYR A 6 -9.77 -5.94 -20.46
CA TYR A 6 -10.20 -7.22 -19.91
C TYR A 6 -9.50 -7.56 -18.58
N LEU A 7 -8.22 -7.18 -18.40
CA LEU A 7 -7.51 -7.39 -17.14
C LEU A 7 -8.06 -6.48 -16.05
N LEU A 8 -8.38 -5.23 -16.36
CA LEU A 8 -9.03 -4.31 -15.42
C LEU A 8 -10.39 -4.84 -14.97
N ARG A 9 -11.18 -5.42 -15.89
CA ARG A 9 -12.44 -6.07 -15.55
C ARG A 9 -12.26 -7.28 -14.63
N ILE A 10 -11.29 -8.16 -14.93
CA ILE A 10 -11.00 -9.33 -14.08
C ILE A 10 -10.59 -8.90 -12.66
N VAL A 11 -9.67 -7.93 -12.55
CA VAL A 11 -9.22 -7.40 -11.25
C VAL A 11 -10.38 -6.73 -10.51
N GLY A 12 -11.20 -5.93 -11.21
CA GLY A 12 -12.39 -5.30 -10.65
C GLY A 12 -13.39 -6.33 -10.10
N SER A 13 -13.71 -7.36 -10.89
CA SER A 13 -14.57 -8.45 -10.43
C SER A 13 -14.00 -9.22 -9.25
N TYR A 14 -12.66 -9.32 -9.13
CA TYR A 14 -12.01 -10.00 -8.01
C TYR A 14 -12.16 -9.25 -6.67
N ILE A 15 -12.19 -7.92 -6.69
CA ILE A 15 -12.23 -7.09 -5.47
C ILE A 15 -13.64 -6.60 -5.10
N LEU A 16 -14.59 -6.60 -6.04
CA LEU A 16 -15.97 -6.14 -5.84
C LEU A 16 -16.87 -7.25 -5.27
N ALA A 17 -17.93 -6.82 -4.57
CA ALA A 17 -19.02 -7.69 -4.08
C ALA A 17 -18.54 -8.92 -3.28
N ARG A 18 -17.49 -8.76 -2.47
CA ARG A 18 -16.98 -9.81 -1.60
C ARG A 18 -17.77 -9.89 -0.30
N GLU A 19 -18.08 -11.12 0.10
CA GLU A 19 -18.66 -11.45 1.40
C GLU A 19 -17.74 -12.43 2.12
N LEU A 20 -17.64 -12.27 3.44
CA LEU A 20 -16.92 -13.13 4.34
C LEU A 20 -17.95 -13.88 5.18
N ASP A 21 -18.08 -15.19 4.96
CA ASP A 21 -18.91 -16.07 5.76
C ASP A 21 -18.07 -16.68 6.89
N TYR A 22 -18.61 -16.67 8.11
CA TYR A 22 -17.95 -17.24 9.29
C TYR A 22 -18.97 -17.82 10.27
N ASP A 23 -18.57 -18.88 10.97
CA ASP A 23 -19.41 -19.52 11.99
C ASP A 23 -19.29 -18.79 13.33
N MET A 24 -20.44 -18.54 13.97
CA MET A 24 -20.54 -18.04 15.34
C MET A 24 -21.29 -19.06 16.19
N ASP A 25 -21.19 -18.94 17.52
CA ASP A 25 -21.90 -19.83 18.46
C ASP A 25 -23.43 -19.84 18.24
N ASN A 26 -23.98 -18.76 17.68
CA ASN A 26 -25.41 -18.61 17.37
C ASN A 26 -25.78 -18.96 15.91
N GLY A 27 -24.83 -19.46 15.11
CA GLY A 27 -25.01 -19.80 13.69
C GLY A 27 -24.07 -19.03 12.75
N PRO A 28 -24.12 -19.32 11.44
CA PRO A 28 -23.28 -18.64 10.46
C PRO A 28 -23.71 -17.17 10.26
N GLU A 29 -22.73 -16.30 10.11
CA GLU A 29 -22.90 -14.88 9.78
C GLU A 29 -22.10 -14.53 8.52
N SER A 30 -22.53 -13.45 7.84
CA SER A 30 -21.89 -12.92 6.63
C SER A 30 -21.55 -11.45 6.81
N TYR A 31 -20.33 -11.07 6.43
CA TYR A 31 -19.86 -9.69 6.45
C TYR A 31 -19.44 -9.22 5.05
N ARG A 32 -20.00 -8.09 4.60
CA ARG A 32 -19.63 -7.51 3.31
C ARG A 32 -18.27 -6.82 3.40
N VAL A 33 -17.31 -7.31 2.61
CA VAL A 33 -15.93 -6.80 2.58
C VAL A 33 -15.83 -5.66 1.56
N ILE A 34 -15.66 -4.44 2.07
CA ILE A 34 -15.61 -3.22 1.24
C ILE A 34 -14.19 -2.75 0.89
N ALA A 35 -13.15 -3.29 1.54
CA ALA A 35 -11.76 -2.85 1.39
C ALA A 35 -10.76 -4.00 1.52
N GLY A 36 -9.51 -3.74 1.10
CA GLY A 36 -8.40 -4.70 1.18
C GLY A 36 -8.46 -5.81 0.15
N VAL A 37 -7.61 -6.81 0.30
CA VAL A 37 -7.51 -7.99 -0.57
C VAL A 37 -7.57 -9.26 0.30
N PRO A 38 -8.07 -10.41 -0.21
CA PRO A 38 -8.11 -11.64 0.57
C PRO A 38 -6.71 -12.08 0.99
N GLN A 39 -6.49 -12.31 2.28
CA GLN A 39 -5.22 -12.87 2.77
C GLN A 39 -5.02 -14.30 2.23
N GLY A 40 -3.79 -14.65 1.90
CA GLY A 40 -3.47 -15.91 1.24
C GLY A 40 -3.77 -15.94 -0.26
N SER A 41 -4.30 -14.85 -0.84
CA SER A 41 -4.46 -14.76 -2.29
C SER A 41 -3.13 -14.57 -3.00
N VAL A 42 -3.00 -15.21 -4.17
CA VAL A 42 -1.84 -15.05 -5.06
C VAL A 42 -1.74 -13.61 -5.59
N LEU A 43 -2.88 -12.95 -5.79
CA LEU A 43 -2.93 -11.56 -6.29
C LEU A 43 -2.68 -10.51 -5.21
N GLY A 44 -2.84 -10.85 -3.92
CA GLY A 44 -2.73 -9.91 -2.81
C GLY A 44 -1.44 -9.10 -2.83
N PRO A 45 -0.24 -9.72 -2.88
CA PRO A 45 1.03 -8.99 -2.92
C PRO A 45 1.18 -8.05 -4.12
N ILE A 46 0.68 -8.45 -5.30
CA ILE A 46 0.76 -7.62 -6.51
C ILE A 46 -0.16 -6.41 -6.38
N LEU A 47 -1.39 -6.60 -5.91
CA LEU A 47 -2.34 -5.50 -5.69
C LEU A 47 -1.83 -4.53 -4.62
N TRP A 48 -1.09 -5.03 -3.63
CA TRP A 48 -0.41 -4.20 -2.64
C TRP A 48 0.70 -3.34 -3.25
N ASN A 49 1.56 -3.92 -4.09
CA ASN A 49 2.56 -3.15 -4.81
C ASN A 49 1.94 -2.08 -5.71
N VAL A 50 0.81 -2.37 -6.38
CA VAL A 50 0.10 -1.39 -7.21
C VAL A 50 -0.45 -0.23 -6.37
N MET A 51 -1.00 -0.50 -5.18
CA MET A 51 -1.48 0.56 -4.30
C MET A 51 -0.33 1.42 -3.76
N TYR A 52 0.77 0.80 -3.34
CA TYR A 52 1.92 1.50 -2.79
C TYR A 52 2.82 2.18 -3.83
N ASP A 53 2.62 1.90 -5.12
CA ASP A 53 3.47 2.40 -6.22
C ASP A 53 3.66 3.92 -6.16
N ALA A 54 2.58 4.69 -5.96
CA ALA A 54 2.65 6.14 -5.89
C ALA A 54 3.48 6.63 -4.69
N VAL A 55 3.36 5.97 -3.54
CA VAL A 55 4.11 6.30 -2.32
C VAL A 55 5.60 6.00 -2.52
N LEU A 56 5.93 4.85 -3.12
CA LEU A 56 7.31 4.43 -3.39
C LEU A 56 8.01 5.30 -4.45
N HIS A 57 7.25 6.02 -5.27
CA HIS A 57 7.78 6.95 -6.28
C HIS A 57 7.82 8.41 -5.80
N LEU A 58 7.51 8.70 -4.53
CA LEU A 58 7.70 10.03 -3.96
C LEU A 58 9.17 10.46 -4.05
N ASN A 59 9.40 11.72 -4.41
CA ASN A 59 10.74 12.28 -4.57
C ASN A 59 11.05 13.22 -3.40
N PHE A 60 11.99 12.80 -2.55
CA PHE A 60 12.41 13.51 -1.35
C PHE A 60 13.72 14.30 -1.54
N GLY A 61 14.21 14.42 -2.79
CA GLY A 61 15.54 14.95 -3.08
C GLY A 61 16.65 13.88 -2.95
N GLY A 62 17.91 14.30 -3.11
CA GLY A 62 19.05 13.37 -3.20
C GLY A 62 19.51 12.74 -1.89
N ASN A 63 19.09 13.27 -0.74
CA ASN A 63 19.58 12.85 0.57
C ASN A 63 18.71 11.80 1.25
N VAL A 64 17.46 11.62 0.80
CA VAL A 64 16.49 10.70 1.40
C VAL A 64 16.05 9.67 0.36
N LYS A 65 16.03 8.40 0.75
CA LYS A 65 15.49 7.29 -0.03
C LYS A 65 14.35 6.64 0.71
N ILE A 66 13.32 6.25 -0.03
CA ILE A 66 12.24 5.40 0.46
C ILE A 66 12.52 3.95 0.07
N VAL A 67 12.28 3.03 1.01
CA VAL A 67 12.40 1.58 0.81
C VAL A 67 11.15 0.94 1.37
N GLY A 68 10.49 0.09 0.58
CA GLY A 68 9.30 -0.64 1.00
C GLY A 68 9.56 -2.15 1.08
N PHE A 69 8.91 -2.81 2.03
CA PHE A 69 8.84 -4.27 2.10
C PHE A 69 7.46 -4.68 2.62
N ALA A 70 6.67 -5.39 1.80
CA ALA A 70 5.27 -5.67 2.12
C ALA A 70 4.51 -4.38 2.49
N ASP A 71 3.96 -4.30 3.70
CA ASP A 71 3.29 -3.12 4.26
C ASP A 71 4.22 -2.13 5.00
N ASP A 72 5.48 -2.51 5.24
CA ASP A 72 6.47 -1.66 5.91
C ASP A 72 7.16 -0.69 4.95
N ILE A 73 7.39 0.54 5.42
CA ILE A 73 8.18 1.57 4.74
C ILE A 73 9.29 2.08 5.66
N ALA A 74 10.49 2.21 5.10
CA ALA A 74 11.61 2.90 5.73
C ALA A 74 12.04 4.12 4.90
N LEU A 75 12.24 5.25 5.59
CA LEU A 75 12.92 6.42 5.03
C LEU A 75 14.38 6.41 5.51
N VAL A 76 15.31 6.49 4.58
CA VAL A 76 16.75 6.42 4.85
C VAL A 76 17.39 7.72 4.39
N ALA A 77 17.95 8.49 5.32
CA ALA A 77 18.64 9.74 5.04
C ALA A 77 20.14 9.63 5.24
N VAL A 78 20.92 10.32 4.41
CA VAL A 78 22.38 10.45 4.55
C VAL A 78 22.76 11.92 4.55
N ALA A 79 23.37 12.39 5.63
CA ALA A 79 23.85 13.76 5.75
C ALA A 79 25.08 13.85 6.65
N LYS A 80 25.81 14.98 6.60
CA LYS A 80 27.02 15.21 7.41
C LYS A 80 26.72 15.65 8.84
N HIS A 81 25.52 16.20 9.07
CA HIS A 81 25.13 16.79 10.35
C HIS A 81 23.77 16.27 10.79
N LEU A 82 23.59 16.10 12.10
CA LEU A 82 22.35 15.56 12.68
C LEU A 82 21.12 16.41 12.31
N TRP A 83 21.24 17.74 12.40
CA TRP A 83 20.14 18.65 12.08
C TRP A 83 19.63 18.50 10.64
N GLN A 84 20.49 18.11 9.69
CA GLN A 84 20.08 17.85 8.31
C GLN A 84 19.24 16.59 8.21
N ILE A 85 19.62 15.53 8.94
CA ILE A 85 18.85 14.29 9.01
C ILE A 85 17.47 14.57 9.61
N GLU A 86 17.41 15.31 10.71
CA GLU A 86 16.15 15.67 11.37
C GLU A 86 15.24 16.47 10.45
N TYR A 87 15.78 17.48 9.76
CA TYR A 87 15.03 18.29 8.81
C TYR A 87 14.53 17.46 7.61
N ASP A 88 15.43 16.74 6.94
CA ASP A 88 15.13 15.98 5.72
C ASP A 88 14.10 14.87 6.00
N LEU A 89 14.24 14.13 7.11
CA LEU A 89 13.28 13.08 7.48
C LEU A 89 11.93 13.65 7.93
N SER A 90 11.92 14.77 8.67
CA SER A 90 10.65 15.40 9.09
C SER A 90 9.85 15.87 7.87
N SER A 91 10.52 16.48 6.88
CA SER A 91 9.89 16.87 5.63
C SER A 91 9.40 15.66 4.81
N ALA A 92 10.21 14.60 4.73
CA ALA A 92 9.84 13.38 4.01
C ALA A 92 8.65 12.66 4.63
N ILE A 93 8.56 12.58 5.96
CA ILE A 93 7.42 12.00 6.67
C ILE A 93 6.13 12.74 6.33
N GLU A 94 6.16 14.08 6.26
CA GLU A 94 4.98 14.87 5.92
C GLU A 94 4.51 14.62 4.48
N GLN A 95 5.45 14.49 3.54
CA GLN A 95 5.13 14.13 2.15
C GLN A 95 4.48 12.74 2.03
N VAL A 96 5.00 11.74 2.76
CA VAL A 96 4.39 10.40 2.80
C VAL A 96 2.98 10.47 3.40
N ARG A 97 2.78 11.24 4.48
CA ARG A 97 1.46 11.44 5.11
C ARG A 97 0.44 12.07 4.17
N CYS A 98 0.85 12.98 3.28
CA CYS A 98 -0.06 13.57 2.30
C CYS A 98 -0.40 12.63 1.13
N ALA A 99 0.40 11.59 0.90
CA ALA A 99 0.21 10.64 -0.20
C ALA A 99 -0.62 9.40 0.17
N LEU A 100 -0.81 9.15 1.47
CA LEU A 100 -1.67 8.11 2.04
C LEU A 100 -3.05 8.68 2.39
#